data_AF-A0A925RDB5-F1
#
_entry.id   AF-A0A925RDB5-F1
#
_cell.length_a   1.000
_cell.length_b   1.000
_cell.length_c   1.000
_cell.angle_alpha   90.00
_cell.angle_beta   90.00
_cell.angle_gamma   90.00
#
_symmetry.space_group_name_H-M   'P 1'
#
loop_
_entity.id
_entity.type
_entity.pdbx_description
1 polymer ?
#
loop_
_entity_poly.entity_id
_entity_poly.type
_entity_poly.pdbx_seq_one_letter_code
_entity_poly.pdbx_strand_id
1 'polypeptide(L)'
;MDSGVFDCLQDQKATRRCSYGINSDLTTAIRRKHPVVATSIRQDGIKRISDYNPSVRVQRRSTEVSLDCCLTGSPVEHHSGIPNMSEIQNILIAAVVITLAYFFGPPILIYSIQRFRRDMQLLEFDPATIPNSRIIEQFFDEAIEDMAKIGFECLGEYALPDVVPNASAVVQLHRNVRTRESAMVSTVWAVADGMVQQRIQYVEFICRFQNDRVRMIQTSNISTCSSFPDRRDEVNSRLPHVRSTIDVYHYHERLMQRHDPGTHRELRVDDEFRGDALEFLRQVVLIECFDAQVKTGYLQPCGVGWRPTVYGAIVMTWKELWPMKAILTARLHRRGRRLAADLDNEFGPLPKW
;
A
#
# COMPACT_ATOMS: atom_id res chain seq x y z
N MET A 1 43.62 -38.89 -14.50
CA MET A 1 44.42 -37.67 -14.33
C MET A 1 43.48 -36.60 -13.77
N ASP A 2 42.82 -36.90 -12.65
CA ASP A 2 43.31 -36.81 -11.25
C ASP A 2 43.17 -35.36 -10.75
N SER A 3 42.12 -34.99 -10.00
CA SER A 3 41.76 -35.31 -8.60
C SER A 3 42.49 -34.44 -7.56
N GLY A 4 41.72 -33.97 -6.56
CA GLY A 4 42.17 -33.21 -5.37
C GLY A 4 41.38 -31.90 -5.20
N VAL A 5 40.33 -31.77 -4.38
CA VAL A 5 40.10 -32.14 -2.97
C VAL A 5 41.15 -31.56 -2.04
N PHE A 6 40.77 -30.52 -1.30
CA PHE A 6 41.32 -30.21 0.02
C PHE A 6 40.22 -29.68 0.93
N ASP A 7 39.76 -30.57 1.81
CA ASP A 7 39.17 -30.27 3.10
C ASP A 7 40.24 -29.66 4.02
N CYS A 8 39.84 -28.67 4.82
CA CYS A 8 40.47 -28.46 6.12
C CYS A 8 39.38 -28.09 7.14
N LEU A 9 39.09 -29.08 7.98
CA LEU A 9 38.26 -29.01 9.18
C LEU A 9 39.04 -28.42 10.36
N GLN A 10 38.27 -27.84 11.28
CA GLN A 10 38.47 -27.74 12.73
C GLN A 10 39.45 -26.69 13.28
N ASP A 11 38.88 -25.71 13.99
CA ASP A 11 39.09 -25.66 15.44
C ASP A 11 37.83 -25.20 16.20
N GLN A 12 37.50 -25.91 17.27
CA GLN A 12 36.36 -25.73 18.18
C GLN A 12 36.84 -25.08 19.49
N LYS A 13 36.20 -23.99 19.92
CA LYS A 13 35.99 -23.68 21.36
C LYS A 13 34.60 -23.04 21.51
N ALA A 14 33.57 -23.80 21.89
CA ALA A 14 33.20 -24.16 23.26
C ALA A 14 32.77 -22.96 24.14
N THR A 15 31.47 -22.63 24.11
CA THR A 15 30.77 -22.11 25.29
C THR A 15 29.41 -22.77 25.42
N ARG A 16 29.16 -23.29 26.63
CA ARG A 16 28.06 -24.16 27.03
C ARG A 16 26.85 -23.38 27.55
N ARG A 17 25.67 -24.05 27.45
CA ARG A 17 24.44 -23.98 28.29
C ARG A 17 23.63 -22.67 28.13
N CYS A 18 22.34 -22.73 27.82
CA CYS A 18 21.29 -23.35 28.62
C CYS A 18 20.07 -23.72 27.75
N SER A 19 19.63 -24.96 27.92
CA SER A 19 18.39 -25.51 27.38
C SER A 19 17.27 -25.22 28.38
N TYR A 20 16.14 -24.71 27.90
CA TYR A 20 14.85 -24.92 28.56
C TYR A 20 13.93 -25.58 27.55
N GLY A 21 13.72 -26.88 27.77
CA GLY A 21 12.62 -27.61 27.16
C GLY A 21 11.36 -27.39 27.98
N ILE A 22 10.25 -27.18 27.30
CA ILE A 22 8.92 -27.50 27.84
C ILE A 22 8.28 -28.42 26.82
N ASN A 23 8.24 -29.68 27.22
CA ASN A 23 7.46 -30.74 26.60
C ASN A 23 6.16 -30.80 27.40
N SER A 24 5.01 -30.74 26.75
CA SER A 24 3.76 -31.20 27.34
C SER A 24 2.85 -31.74 26.24
N ASP A 25 3.11 -32.99 25.90
CA ASP A 25 2.10 -33.91 25.39
C ASP A 25 1.08 -34.26 26.49
N LEU A 26 -0.08 -34.74 26.02
CA LEU A 26 -1.22 -35.35 26.72
C LEU A 26 -2.39 -34.43 27.12
N THR A 27 -3.42 -34.43 26.27
CA THR A 27 -4.67 -35.08 26.69
C THR A 27 -5.46 -35.67 25.51
N THR A 28 -5.81 -36.94 25.67
CA THR A 28 -6.51 -37.82 24.75
C THR A 28 -8.03 -37.61 24.80
N ALA A 29 -8.65 -37.62 23.61
CA ALA A 29 -9.99 -38.06 23.19
C ALA A 29 -11.21 -37.96 24.15
N ILE A 30 -12.36 -37.49 23.60
CA ILE A 30 -13.61 -38.28 23.46
C ILE A 30 -14.67 -37.52 22.61
N ARG A 31 -15.19 -38.26 21.61
CA ARG A 31 -16.48 -38.18 20.88
C ARG A 31 -17.48 -37.05 21.23
N ARG A 32 -18.08 -36.47 20.18
CA ARG A 32 -19.47 -36.82 19.74
C ARG A 32 -19.81 -36.23 18.37
N LYS A 33 -20.31 -37.12 17.50
CA LYS A 33 -21.05 -36.85 16.26
C LYS A 33 -22.36 -36.12 16.59
N HIS A 34 -22.73 -35.12 15.80
CA HIS A 34 -24.12 -34.89 15.41
C HIS A 34 -24.17 -34.25 14.00
N PRO A 35 -24.95 -34.82 13.07
CA PRO A 35 -25.24 -34.23 11.77
C PRO A 35 -26.56 -33.46 11.86
N VAL A 36 -26.63 -32.22 11.36
CA VAL A 36 -27.92 -31.55 11.16
C VAL A 36 -27.91 -30.72 9.87
N VAL A 37 -28.58 -31.30 8.87
CA VAL A 37 -29.60 -30.71 7.98
C VAL A 37 -29.18 -29.57 7.04
N ALA A 38 -29.01 -29.97 5.77
CA ALA A 38 -29.19 -29.13 4.61
C ALA A 38 -30.64 -28.64 4.53
N THR A 39 -30.84 -27.33 4.44
CA THR A 39 -32.13 -26.73 4.08
C THR A 39 -31.99 -26.13 2.70
N SER A 40 -32.57 -26.79 1.68
CA SER A 40 -32.71 -26.22 0.35
C SER A 40 -33.78 -25.14 0.38
N ILE A 41 -33.40 -23.89 0.15
CA ILE A 41 -34.36 -22.83 -0.13
C ILE A 41 -34.38 -22.60 -1.65
N ARG A 42 -35.50 -23.01 -2.23
CA ARG A 42 -35.96 -22.76 -3.58
C ARG A 42 -36.16 -21.25 -3.75
N GLN A 43 -35.41 -20.60 -4.64
CA GLN A 43 -35.70 -19.23 -5.08
C GLN A 43 -36.54 -19.29 -6.36
N ASP A 44 -37.86 -19.27 -6.18
CA ASP A 44 -38.81 -18.99 -7.25
C ASP A 44 -39.19 -17.49 -7.21
N GLY A 45 -38.96 -16.80 -8.34
CA GLY A 45 -39.81 -15.72 -8.84
C GLY A 45 -39.80 -14.37 -8.11
N ILE A 46 -38.90 -13.46 -8.49
CA ILE A 46 -39.12 -12.02 -8.29
C ILE A 46 -39.75 -11.45 -9.56
N LYS A 47 -41.08 -11.29 -9.50
CA LYS A 47 -41.86 -10.44 -10.40
C LYS A 47 -41.50 -8.97 -10.15
N ARG A 48 -41.32 -8.23 -11.25
CA ARG A 48 -41.35 -6.77 -11.29
C ARG A 48 -42.63 -6.26 -10.64
N ILE A 49 -42.49 -5.39 -9.65
CA ILE A 49 -43.53 -4.44 -9.24
C ILE A 49 -42.93 -3.06 -9.47
N SER A 50 -43.42 -2.41 -10.54
CA SER A 50 -43.31 -0.98 -10.72
C SER A 50 -44.28 -0.27 -9.77
N ASP A 51 -44.09 1.04 -9.65
CA ASP A 51 -45.01 2.02 -9.07
C ASP A 51 -44.79 2.25 -7.57
N TYR A 52 -43.86 3.16 -7.26
CA TYR A 52 -43.90 3.91 -6.01
C TYR A 52 -44.07 5.41 -6.27
N ASN A 53 -45.11 5.92 -5.61
CA ASN A 53 -45.82 7.18 -5.78
C ASN A 53 -45.13 8.32 -5.00
N PRO A 54 -44.94 9.52 -5.58
CA PRO A 54 -44.31 10.64 -4.89
C PRO A 54 -45.35 11.50 -4.17
N SER A 55 -45.59 11.25 -2.87
CA SER A 55 -46.33 12.21 -2.05
C SER A 55 -46.07 12.01 -0.55
N VAL A 56 -44.84 12.24 -0.09
CA VAL A 56 -44.60 12.50 1.34
C VAL A 56 -44.65 14.01 1.55
N ARG A 57 -45.83 14.48 1.95
CA ARG A 57 -46.01 15.82 2.54
C ARG A 57 -45.15 15.89 3.79
N VAL A 58 -44.06 16.67 3.74
CA VAL A 58 -43.32 17.09 4.93
C VAL A 58 -44.23 18.01 5.74
N GLN A 59 -44.83 17.45 6.78
CA GLN A 59 -45.60 18.19 7.78
C GLN A 59 -44.60 19.01 8.62
N ARG A 60 -44.34 20.26 8.22
CA ARG A 60 -43.65 21.26 9.04
C ARG A 60 -44.47 21.45 10.34
N ARG A 61 -44.08 20.79 11.41
CA ARG A 61 -44.44 21.20 12.77
C ARG A 61 -43.65 22.48 13.06
N SER A 62 -44.32 23.61 12.96
CA SER A 62 -43.93 24.87 13.58
C SER A 62 -44.03 24.70 15.09
N THR A 63 -42.97 24.25 15.74
CA THR A 63 -42.75 24.51 17.16
C THR A 63 -42.34 25.97 17.29
N GLU A 64 -43.31 26.83 17.59
CA GLU A 64 -43.07 28.15 18.17
C GLU A 64 -42.40 27.93 19.54
N VAL A 65 -41.08 27.96 19.55
CA VAL A 65 -40.30 28.12 20.77
C VAL A 65 -40.34 29.61 21.08
N SER A 66 -41.23 29.99 21.99
CA SER A 66 -41.23 31.32 22.61
C SER A 66 -39.96 31.44 23.45
N LEU A 67 -38.93 32.06 22.88
CA LEU A 67 -37.73 32.50 23.60
C LEU A 67 -38.12 33.75 24.38
N ASP A 68 -38.38 33.58 25.67
CA ASP A 68 -38.47 34.68 26.62
C ASP A 68 -37.11 35.39 26.65
N CYS A 69 -37.06 36.53 25.96
CA CYS A 69 -35.97 37.50 26.01
C CYS A 69 -35.91 38.16 27.40
N CYS A 70 -35.27 37.50 28.36
CA CYS A 70 -34.72 38.19 29.52
C CYS A 70 -33.47 38.96 29.09
N LEU A 71 -33.69 40.17 28.54
CA LEU A 71 -32.66 41.18 28.33
C LEU A 71 -32.21 41.75 29.67
N THR A 72 -31.37 41.01 30.41
CA THR A 72 -30.51 41.59 31.43
C THR A 72 -29.33 42.24 30.72
N GLY A 73 -29.47 43.53 30.42
CA GLY A 73 -28.42 44.36 29.83
C GLY A 73 -27.22 44.46 30.77
N SER A 74 -26.29 43.50 30.66
CA SER A 74 -24.94 43.68 31.16
C SER A 74 -24.22 44.63 30.21
N PRO A 75 -23.57 45.69 30.71
CA PRO A 75 -22.83 46.62 29.86
C PRO A 75 -21.76 45.84 29.09
N VAL A 76 -21.87 45.84 27.77
CA VAL A 76 -20.84 45.30 26.89
C VAL A 76 -19.63 46.23 26.99
N GLU A 77 -18.69 45.89 27.87
CA GLU A 77 -17.39 46.52 27.91
C GLU A 77 -16.70 46.25 26.57
N HIS A 78 -16.76 47.25 25.67
CA HIS A 78 -15.97 47.27 24.45
C HIS A 78 -14.49 47.42 24.83
N HIS A 79 -13.85 46.31 25.19
CA HIS A 79 -12.40 46.23 25.21
C HIS A 79 -11.92 46.34 23.76
N SER A 80 -11.58 47.56 23.33
CA SER A 80 -10.75 47.81 22.16
C SER A 80 -9.31 47.35 22.47
N GLY A 81 -9.15 46.05 22.68
CA GLY A 81 -7.89 45.38 22.97
C GLY A 81 -7.04 45.28 21.72
N ILE A 82 -6.50 46.41 21.27
CA ILE A 82 -5.40 46.39 20.30
C ILE A 82 -4.21 45.78 21.04
N PRO A 83 -3.65 44.65 20.57
CA PRO A 83 -2.53 44.00 21.24
C PRO A 83 -1.34 44.96 21.33
N ASN A 84 -0.66 44.95 22.46
CA ASN A 84 0.53 45.77 22.65
C ASN A 84 1.64 45.34 21.67
N MET A 85 2.54 46.26 21.28
CA MET A 85 3.63 45.96 20.32
C MET A 85 4.47 44.73 20.72
N SER A 86 4.68 44.51 22.02
CA SER A 86 5.38 43.35 22.57
C SER A 86 4.62 42.03 22.37
N GLU A 87 3.28 42.04 22.44
CA GLU A 87 2.44 40.87 22.19
C GLU A 87 2.49 40.48 20.71
N ILE A 88 2.43 41.46 19.81
CA ILE A 88 2.58 41.24 18.37
C ILE A 88 3.95 40.62 18.06
N GLN A 89 5.03 41.14 18.65
CA GLN A 89 6.37 40.58 18.49
C GLN A 89 6.45 39.12 18.96
N ASN A 90 5.87 38.80 20.12
CA ASN A 90 5.88 37.44 20.65
C ASN A 90 5.08 36.46 19.75
N ILE A 91 3.94 36.89 19.22
CA ILE A 91 3.14 36.10 18.28
C ILE A 91 3.94 35.82 17.00
N LEU A 92 4.63 36.81 16.46
CA LEU A 92 5.47 36.63 15.26
C LEU A 92 6.63 35.67 15.51
N ILE A 93 7.33 35.81 16.65
CA ILE A 93 8.41 34.89 17.02
C ILE A 93 7.87 33.46 17.15
N ALA A 94 6.75 33.28 17.85
CA ALA A 94 6.12 31.97 17.99
C ALA A 94 5.72 31.38 16.64
N ALA A 95 5.14 32.17 15.74
CA ALA A 95 4.77 31.73 14.39
C ALA A 95 5.99 31.30 13.57
N VAL A 96 7.11 32.03 13.65
CA VAL A 96 8.37 31.66 12.98
C VAL A 96 8.92 30.36 13.56
N VAL A 97 8.98 30.22 14.88
CA VAL A 97 9.48 28.99 15.53
C VAL A 97 8.63 27.78 15.17
N ILE A 98 7.30 27.91 15.22
CA ILE A 98 6.37 26.84 14.84
C ILE A 98 6.55 26.47 13.37
N THR A 99 6.71 27.46 12.49
CA THR A 99 6.91 27.22 11.05
C THR A 99 8.22 26.49 10.81
N LEU A 100 9.33 26.93 11.42
CA LEU A 100 10.62 26.25 11.31
C LEU A 100 10.55 24.82 11.87
N ALA A 101 9.93 24.63 13.04
CA ALA A 101 9.74 23.31 13.63
C ALA A 101 8.90 22.40 12.72
N TYR A 102 7.84 22.92 12.09
CA TYR A 102 6.99 22.17 11.16
C TYR A 102 7.73 21.72 9.89
N PHE A 103 8.55 22.60 9.30
CA PHE A 103 9.24 22.30 8.03
C PHE A 103 10.55 21.54 8.19
N PHE A 104 11.26 21.71 9.31
CA PHE A 104 12.58 21.10 9.54
C PHE A 104 12.57 19.97 10.59
N GLY A 105 11.64 20.00 11.54
CA GLY A 105 11.52 18.96 12.58
C GLY A 105 11.27 17.56 11.99
N PRO A 106 10.21 17.37 11.18
CA PRO A 106 9.92 16.06 10.59
C PRO A 106 11.06 15.50 9.70
N PRO A 107 11.72 16.27 8.81
CA PRO A 107 12.90 15.76 8.10
C PRO A 107 14.05 15.31 8.99
N ILE A 108 14.37 16.05 10.06
CA ILE A 108 15.42 15.67 11.02
C ILE A 108 15.03 14.38 11.73
N LEU A 109 13.76 14.26 12.13
CA LEU A 109 13.23 13.06 12.74
C LEU A 109 13.36 11.86 11.79
N ILE A 110 12.86 11.98 10.56
CA ILE A 110 12.92 10.95 9.52
C ILE A 110 14.36 10.51 9.24
N TYR A 111 15.30 11.45 9.08
CA TYR A 111 16.72 11.14 8.89
C TYR A 111 17.30 10.32 10.06
N SER A 112 16.84 10.60 11.28
CA SER A 112 17.36 9.98 12.50
C SER A 112 16.78 8.58 12.76
N ILE A 113 15.48 8.39 12.48
CA ILE A 113 14.74 7.19 12.85
C ILE A 113 14.56 6.20 11.69
N GLN A 114 14.38 6.69 10.45
CA GLN A 114 13.97 5.82 9.36
C GLN A 114 15.15 5.01 8.85
N ARG A 115 15.05 3.68 8.99
CA ARG A 115 16.02 2.71 8.49
C ARG A 115 15.25 1.58 7.83
N PHE A 116 15.71 1.18 6.66
CA PHE A 116 15.20 0.03 5.93
C PHE A 116 16.19 -1.11 6.16
N ARG A 117 15.72 -2.19 6.77
CA ARG A 117 16.55 -3.36 7.04
C ARG A 117 16.79 -4.15 5.75
N ARG A 118 18.00 -4.64 5.55
CA ARG A 118 18.30 -5.54 4.42
C ARG A 118 17.77 -6.94 4.66
N ASP A 119 17.68 -7.33 5.92
CA ASP A 119 17.18 -8.62 6.40
C ASP A 119 15.68 -8.57 6.76
N MET A 120 14.87 -7.89 5.93
CA MET A 120 13.42 -7.92 6.11
C MET A 120 12.94 -9.37 6.11
N GLN A 121 12.27 -9.75 7.20
CA GLN A 121 11.70 -11.08 7.34
C GLN A 121 10.41 -11.10 6.53
N LEU A 122 10.40 -11.87 5.45
CA LEU A 122 9.15 -12.25 4.81
C LEU A 122 8.63 -13.47 5.57
N LEU A 123 7.47 -13.30 6.17
CA LEU A 123 6.77 -14.37 6.87
C LEU A 123 5.64 -14.88 5.98
N GLU A 124 5.34 -16.16 6.06
CA GLU A 124 4.10 -16.68 5.50
C GLU A 124 2.93 -15.98 6.20
N PHE A 125 1.93 -15.57 5.42
CA PHE A 125 0.80 -14.84 5.96
C PHE A 125 -0.08 -15.74 6.81
N ASP A 126 -0.30 -15.32 8.06
CA ASP A 126 -1.31 -15.90 8.94
C ASP A 126 -2.42 -14.84 9.19
N PRO A 127 -3.62 -15.02 8.61
CA PRO A 127 -4.74 -14.09 8.80
C PRO A 127 -5.09 -13.86 10.27
N ALA A 128 -4.84 -14.85 11.15
CA ALA A 128 -5.15 -14.77 12.57
C ALA A 128 -4.30 -13.73 13.32
N THR A 129 -3.17 -13.32 12.75
CA THR A 129 -2.23 -12.39 13.38
C THR A 129 -2.54 -10.92 13.11
N ILE A 130 -3.53 -10.61 12.25
CA ILE A 130 -3.73 -9.26 11.72
C ILE A 130 -4.98 -8.59 12.31
N PRO A 131 -4.85 -7.36 12.84
CA PRO A 131 -6.00 -6.57 13.26
C PRO A 131 -6.96 -6.30 12.09
N ASN A 132 -8.27 -6.52 12.31
CA ASN A 132 -9.32 -6.37 11.29
C ASN A 132 -9.16 -7.27 10.05
N SER A 133 -8.69 -8.51 10.26
CA SER A 133 -8.42 -9.50 9.20
C SER A 133 -9.54 -9.59 8.15
N ARG A 134 -10.81 -9.58 8.56
CA ARG A 134 -11.97 -9.70 7.64
C ARG A 134 -12.01 -8.72 6.48
N ILE A 135 -11.66 -7.44 6.69
CA ILE A 135 -11.72 -6.45 5.59
C ILE A 135 -10.53 -6.63 4.63
N ILE A 136 -9.41 -7.14 5.15
CA ILE A 136 -8.22 -7.44 4.39
C ILE A 136 -8.44 -8.72 3.58
N GLU A 137 -8.96 -9.77 4.23
CA GLU A 137 -9.42 -11.02 3.63
C GLU A 137 -10.40 -10.75 2.48
N GLN A 138 -11.45 -9.95 2.71
CA GLN A 138 -12.41 -9.63 1.65
C GLN A 138 -11.76 -8.98 0.42
N PHE A 139 -10.84 -8.03 0.63
CA PHE A 139 -10.14 -7.38 -0.47
C PHE A 139 -9.27 -8.37 -1.26
N PHE A 140 -8.59 -9.28 -0.57
CA PHE A 140 -7.79 -10.31 -1.21
C PHE A 140 -8.64 -11.36 -1.92
N ASP A 141 -9.75 -11.81 -1.33
CA ASP A 141 -10.68 -12.75 -1.96
C ASP A 141 -11.25 -12.18 -3.27
N GLU A 142 -11.71 -10.92 -3.25
CA GLU A 142 -12.19 -10.22 -4.46
C GLU A 142 -11.08 -10.10 -5.51
N ALA A 143 -9.86 -9.73 -5.10
CA ALA A 143 -8.73 -9.60 -6.01
C ALA A 143 -8.28 -10.95 -6.60
N ILE A 144 -8.26 -12.03 -5.81
CA ILE A 144 -7.90 -13.38 -6.27
C ILE A 144 -8.89 -13.85 -7.33
N GLU A 145 -10.19 -13.65 -7.10
CA GLU A 145 -11.23 -14.03 -8.06
C GLU A 145 -11.04 -13.28 -9.39
N ASP A 146 -10.79 -11.98 -9.33
CA ASP A 146 -10.53 -11.15 -10.51
C ASP A 146 -9.23 -11.54 -11.22
N MET A 147 -8.13 -11.77 -10.48
CA MET A 147 -6.85 -12.23 -11.02
C MET A 147 -6.99 -13.57 -11.75
N ALA A 148 -7.76 -14.51 -11.20
CA ALA A 148 -8.02 -15.79 -11.83
C ALA A 148 -8.77 -15.64 -13.17
N LYS A 149 -9.75 -14.71 -13.26
CA LYS A 149 -10.51 -14.43 -14.50
C LYS A 149 -9.61 -13.93 -15.63
N ILE A 150 -8.57 -13.16 -15.32
CA ILE A 150 -7.59 -12.65 -16.31
C ILE A 150 -6.41 -13.60 -16.54
N GLY A 151 -6.41 -14.78 -15.91
CA GLY A 151 -5.43 -15.85 -16.13
C GLY A 151 -4.16 -15.75 -15.29
N PHE A 152 -4.18 -14.97 -14.21
CA PHE A 152 -3.12 -14.96 -13.21
C PHE A 152 -3.34 -16.06 -12.17
N GLU A 153 -2.25 -16.72 -11.78
CA GLU A 153 -2.21 -17.68 -10.67
C GLU A 153 -1.46 -17.08 -9.47
N CYS A 154 -1.94 -17.35 -8.26
CA CYS A 154 -1.27 -16.94 -7.03
C CYS A 154 -0.06 -17.85 -6.77
N LEU A 155 1.11 -17.25 -6.56
CA LEU A 155 2.33 -17.97 -6.21
C LEU A 155 2.55 -18.07 -4.71
N GLY A 156 2.09 -17.08 -3.95
CA GLY A 156 2.27 -17.03 -2.52
C GLY A 156 1.78 -15.73 -1.91
N GLU A 157 1.52 -15.80 -0.61
CA GLU A 157 1.07 -14.70 0.22
C GLU A 157 2.04 -14.49 1.37
N TYR A 158 2.54 -13.27 1.50
CA TYR A 158 3.64 -12.95 2.39
C TYR A 158 3.31 -11.73 3.23
N ALA A 159 3.52 -11.87 4.54
CA ALA A 159 3.52 -10.76 5.48
C ALA A 159 4.92 -10.15 5.56
N LEU A 160 4.98 -8.83 5.48
CA LEU A 160 6.16 -8.03 5.74
C LEU A 160 5.91 -7.21 7.01
N PRO A 161 6.25 -7.75 8.20
CA PRO A 161 6.25 -6.95 9.41
C PRO A 161 7.31 -5.85 9.32
N ASP A 162 7.02 -4.69 9.91
CA ASP A 162 7.98 -3.60 10.10
C ASP A 162 8.67 -3.13 8.81
N VAL A 163 7.95 -3.05 7.68
CA VAL A 163 8.48 -2.48 6.41
C VAL A 163 9.04 -1.08 6.65
N VAL A 164 8.32 -0.32 7.48
CA VAL A 164 8.81 0.88 8.16
C VAL A 164 8.33 0.82 9.63
N PRO A 165 8.92 1.60 10.55
CA PRO A 165 8.49 1.59 11.95
C PRO A 165 6.97 1.79 12.08
N ASN A 166 6.31 0.86 12.78
CA ASN A 166 4.87 0.82 13.03
C ASN A 166 3.97 0.57 11.79
N ALA A 167 4.54 0.10 10.68
CA ALA A 167 3.76 -0.31 9.51
C ALA A 167 4.07 -1.74 9.09
N SER A 168 3.01 -2.47 8.81
CA SER A 168 3.06 -3.83 8.27
C SER A 168 2.40 -3.87 6.90
N ALA A 169 2.82 -4.82 6.08
CA ALA A 169 2.22 -5.06 4.78
C ALA A 169 1.94 -6.54 4.56
N VAL A 170 0.96 -6.82 3.72
CA VAL A 170 0.71 -8.16 3.16
C VAL A 170 0.69 -8.01 1.66
N VAL A 171 1.38 -8.93 1.01
CA VAL A 171 1.58 -8.95 -0.44
C VAL A 171 1.25 -10.35 -0.93
N GLN A 172 0.32 -10.43 -1.87
CA GLN A 172 0.11 -11.62 -2.69
C GLN A 172 0.83 -11.43 -4.02
N LEU A 173 1.71 -12.37 -4.37
CA LEU A 173 2.40 -12.38 -5.66
C LEU A 173 1.66 -13.31 -6.61
N HIS A 174 1.35 -12.80 -7.80
CA HIS A 174 0.71 -13.55 -8.86
C HIS A 174 1.57 -13.54 -10.12
N ARG A 175 1.43 -14.57 -10.96
CA ARG A 175 2.04 -14.61 -12.29
C ARG A 175 1.04 -15.03 -13.35
N ASN A 176 1.27 -14.61 -14.59
CA ASN A 176 0.58 -15.12 -15.77
C ASN A 176 1.64 -15.68 -16.72
N VAL A 177 1.80 -17.01 -16.72
CA VAL A 177 2.83 -17.70 -17.52
C VAL A 177 2.59 -17.49 -19.02
N ARG A 178 1.32 -17.43 -19.44
CA ARG A 178 0.95 -17.27 -20.85
C ARG A 178 1.36 -15.90 -21.40
N THR A 179 1.15 -14.84 -20.63
CA THR A 179 1.45 -13.48 -21.07
C THR A 179 2.81 -12.96 -20.59
N ARG A 180 3.49 -13.74 -19.73
CA ARG A 180 4.79 -13.47 -19.10
C ARG A 180 4.79 -12.19 -18.27
N GLU A 181 3.77 -12.08 -17.42
CA GLU A 181 3.53 -10.92 -16.55
C GLU A 181 3.46 -11.34 -15.09
N SER A 182 3.77 -10.39 -14.20
CA SER A 182 3.60 -10.55 -12.75
C SER A 182 2.62 -9.52 -12.22
N ALA A 183 1.92 -9.84 -11.14
CA ALA A 183 1.05 -8.90 -10.46
C ALA A 183 1.22 -9.02 -8.96
N MET A 184 0.96 -7.93 -8.25
CA MET A 184 0.95 -7.90 -6.79
C MET A 184 -0.36 -7.30 -6.29
N VAL A 185 -0.98 -7.95 -5.33
CA VAL A 185 -2.08 -7.40 -4.54
C VAL A 185 -1.51 -7.05 -3.17
N SER A 186 -1.62 -5.80 -2.77
CA SER A 186 -0.94 -5.30 -1.57
C SER A 186 -1.90 -4.58 -0.63
N THR A 187 -1.79 -4.90 0.65
CA THR A 187 -2.40 -4.12 1.73
C THR A 187 -1.31 -3.67 2.71
N VAL A 188 -1.17 -2.37 2.89
CA VAL A 188 -0.25 -1.76 3.88
C VAL A 188 -1.06 -1.07 4.95
N TRP A 189 -0.71 -1.26 6.22
CA TRP A 189 -1.35 -0.56 7.31
C TRP A 189 -0.37 -0.10 8.38
N ALA A 190 -0.74 0.97 9.07
CA ALA A 190 -0.01 1.49 10.23
C ALA A 190 -0.85 1.35 11.50
N VAL A 191 -0.21 0.95 12.60
CA VAL A 191 -0.82 0.88 13.93
C VAL A 191 -0.28 2.04 14.77
N ALA A 192 -1.18 2.88 15.27
CA ALA A 192 -0.87 3.90 16.28
C ALA A 192 -1.85 3.77 17.44
N ASP A 193 -1.33 3.76 18.66
CA ASP A 193 -2.12 3.59 19.90
C ASP A 193 -3.00 2.32 19.88
N GLY A 194 -2.47 1.23 19.31
CA GLY A 194 -3.19 -0.04 19.16
C GLY A 194 -4.31 -0.03 18.11
N MET A 195 -4.51 1.08 17.40
CA MET A 195 -5.55 1.25 16.40
C MET A 195 -4.96 1.33 14.98
N VAL A 196 -5.63 0.71 14.01
CA VAL A 196 -5.27 0.82 12.59
C VAL A 196 -5.66 2.22 12.10
N GLN A 197 -4.67 3.06 11.78
CA GLN A 197 -4.89 4.47 11.40
C GLN A 197 -4.95 4.69 9.89
N GLN A 198 -4.06 4.02 9.15
CA GLN A 198 -3.92 4.22 7.73
C GLN A 198 -3.91 2.86 7.06
N ARG A 199 -4.72 2.70 6.01
CA ARG A 199 -4.77 1.50 5.18
C ARG A 199 -4.65 1.89 3.72
N ILE A 200 -3.68 1.33 3.03
CA ILE A 200 -3.50 1.47 1.59
C ILE A 200 -3.71 0.09 0.99
N GLN A 201 -4.66 -0.02 0.07
CA GLN A 201 -4.97 -1.25 -0.67
C GLN A 201 -4.82 -0.93 -2.15
N TYR A 202 -4.08 -1.76 -2.87
CA TYR A 202 -3.90 -1.58 -4.31
C TYR A 202 -3.50 -2.89 -4.99
N VAL A 203 -3.71 -2.90 -6.30
CA VAL A 203 -3.18 -3.92 -7.21
C VAL A 203 -2.19 -3.27 -8.15
N GLU A 204 -1.18 -4.02 -8.56
CA GLU A 204 -0.24 -3.61 -9.59
C GLU A 204 0.10 -4.75 -10.54
N PHE A 205 0.20 -4.42 -11.82
CA PHE A 205 0.62 -5.31 -12.89
C PHE A 205 1.97 -4.85 -13.41
N ILE A 206 2.88 -5.79 -13.58
CA ILE A 206 4.28 -5.55 -13.92
C ILE A 206 4.64 -6.45 -15.09
N CYS A 207 5.10 -5.82 -16.17
CA CYS A 207 5.70 -6.48 -17.33
C CYS A 207 7.12 -5.97 -17.51
N ARG A 208 8.08 -6.88 -17.65
CA ARG A 208 9.50 -6.59 -17.87
C ARG A 208 9.89 -6.95 -19.29
N PHE A 209 10.82 -6.19 -19.87
CA PHE A 209 11.28 -6.36 -21.23
C PHE A 209 12.81 -6.47 -21.26
N GLN A 210 13.32 -7.23 -22.24
CA GLN A 210 14.76 -7.35 -22.49
C GLN A 210 15.39 -6.16 -23.21
N ASN A 211 14.61 -5.15 -23.57
CA ASN A 211 15.13 -4.03 -24.34
C ASN A 211 15.67 -2.89 -23.46
N ASP A 212 16.57 -2.10 -24.05
CA ASP A 212 17.18 -0.95 -23.38
C ASP A 212 16.27 0.28 -23.35
N ARG A 213 15.12 0.25 -24.04
CA ARG A 213 14.24 1.42 -24.20
C ARG A 213 13.27 1.57 -23.04
N VAL A 214 12.56 0.49 -22.68
CA VAL A 214 11.62 0.44 -21.57
C VAL A 214 11.82 -0.88 -20.86
N ARG A 215 12.53 -0.87 -19.74
CA ARG A 215 12.85 -2.11 -19.02
C ARG A 215 11.63 -2.69 -18.33
N MET A 216 10.69 -1.85 -17.91
CA MET A 216 9.52 -2.26 -17.15
C MET A 216 8.34 -1.31 -17.39
N ILE A 217 7.16 -1.89 -17.55
CA ILE A 217 5.89 -1.18 -17.46
C ILE A 217 5.20 -1.67 -16.20
N GLN A 218 4.77 -0.74 -15.35
CA GLN A 218 4.00 -1.03 -14.15
C GLN A 218 2.73 -0.18 -14.15
N THR A 219 1.59 -0.83 -13.95
CA THR A 219 0.29 -0.16 -13.86
C THR A 219 -0.39 -0.53 -12.55
N SER A 220 -0.81 0.47 -11.77
CA SER A 220 -1.45 0.25 -10.47
C SER A 220 -2.62 1.20 -10.22
N ASN A 221 -3.49 0.86 -9.27
CA ASN A 221 -4.54 1.75 -8.77
C ASN A 221 -4.19 2.44 -7.44
N ILE A 222 -2.92 2.45 -7.05
CA ILE A 222 -2.48 3.11 -5.81
C ILE A 222 -2.84 4.61 -5.82
N SER A 223 -3.47 5.07 -4.73
CA SER A 223 -3.96 6.45 -4.59
C SER A 223 -2.98 7.39 -3.89
N THR A 224 -1.90 6.86 -3.34
CA THR A 224 -0.85 7.61 -2.65
C THR A 224 0.30 7.93 -3.58
N CYS A 225 1.00 9.03 -3.29
CA CYS A 225 2.22 9.38 -4.01
C CYS A 225 3.39 8.54 -3.48
N SER A 226 4.25 8.07 -4.39
CA SER A 226 5.50 7.43 -3.97
C SER A 226 6.43 8.46 -3.33
N SER A 227 7.03 8.08 -2.21
CA SER A 227 8.12 8.84 -1.58
C SER A 227 9.36 8.87 -2.48
N PHE A 228 9.59 7.81 -3.25
CA PHE A 228 10.73 7.67 -4.16
C PHE A 228 10.43 8.21 -5.56
N PRO A 229 11.45 8.70 -6.28
CA PRO A 229 11.31 9.08 -7.67
C PRO A 229 11.08 7.85 -8.56
N ASP A 230 10.33 8.03 -9.64
CA ASP A 230 10.21 7.01 -10.69
C ASP A 230 11.56 6.87 -11.42
N ARG A 231 11.85 5.66 -11.89
CA ARG A 231 13.09 5.38 -12.63
C ARG A 231 12.92 5.78 -14.09
N ARG A 232 14.01 6.24 -14.73
CA ARG A 232 13.96 6.75 -16.11
C ARG A 232 13.72 5.66 -17.14
N ASP A 233 14.13 4.44 -16.83
CA ASP A 233 14.00 3.23 -17.64
C ASP A 233 12.68 2.47 -17.40
N GLU A 234 11.76 3.04 -16.63
CA GLU A 234 10.50 2.40 -16.24
C GLU A 234 9.30 3.31 -16.51
N VAL A 235 8.20 2.71 -16.97
CA VAL A 235 6.93 3.39 -17.17
C VAL A 235 5.99 3.01 -16.02
N ASN A 236 5.97 3.87 -15.00
CA ASN A 236 5.08 3.70 -13.85
C ASN A 236 3.80 4.52 -14.03
N SER A 237 2.71 3.82 -14.32
CA SER A 237 1.37 4.38 -14.53
C SER A 237 0.48 4.11 -13.33
N ARG A 238 -0.16 5.16 -12.81
CA ARG A 238 -1.04 5.07 -11.63
C ARG A 238 -2.43 5.59 -11.99
N LEU A 239 -3.44 4.78 -11.68
CA LEU A 239 -4.85 5.01 -11.99
C LEU A 239 -5.72 5.00 -10.72
N PRO A 240 -5.56 5.97 -9.78
CA PRO A 240 -6.24 5.95 -8.47
C PRO A 240 -7.78 5.90 -8.49
N HIS A 241 -8.39 6.18 -9.65
CA HIS A 241 -9.84 6.26 -9.83
C HIS A 241 -10.44 4.96 -10.38
N VAL A 242 -9.59 4.02 -10.84
CA VAL A 242 -10.00 2.72 -11.36
C VAL A 242 -9.89 1.70 -10.23
N ARG A 243 -11.02 1.25 -9.70
CA ARG A 243 -11.06 0.33 -8.55
C ARG A 243 -11.08 -1.15 -8.95
N SER A 244 -11.70 -1.46 -10.09
CA SER A 244 -11.78 -2.82 -10.64
C SER A 244 -10.38 -3.32 -11.02
N THR A 245 -10.00 -4.49 -10.51
CA THR A 245 -8.71 -5.14 -10.81
C THR A 245 -8.59 -5.45 -12.31
N ILE A 246 -9.68 -5.93 -12.90
CA ILE A 246 -9.78 -6.26 -14.33
C ILE A 246 -9.57 -5.01 -15.19
N ASP A 247 -10.17 -3.87 -14.83
CA ASP A 247 -10.02 -2.63 -15.59
C ASP A 247 -8.58 -2.10 -15.54
N VAL A 248 -7.91 -2.21 -14.38
CA VAL A 248 -6.49 -1.84 -14.24
C VAL A 248 -5.63 -2.71 -15.15
N TYR A 249 -5.90 -4.03 -15.23
CA TYR A 249 -5.20 -4.93 -16.13
C TYR A 249 -5.43 -4.57 -17.61
N HIS A 250 -6.66 -4.25 -18.03
CA HIS A 250 -6.89 -3.84 -19.41
C HIS A 250 -6.18 -2.53 -19.78
N TYR A 251 -6.11 -1.56 -18.87
CA TYR A 251 -5.25 -0.39 -19.09
C TYR A 251 -3.77 -0.74 -19.14
N HIS A 252 -3.32 -1.75 -18.37
CA HIS A 252 -1.96 -2.28 -18.45
C HIS A 252 -1.67 -2.90 -19.83
N GLU A 253 -2.58 -3.72 -20.36
CA GLU A 253 -2.45 -4.30 -21.70
C GLU A 253 -2.32 -3.23 -22.79
N ARG A 254 -3.13 -2.17 -22.72
CA ARG A 254 -3.05 -1.04 -23.66
C ARG A 254 -1.75 -0.26 -23.52
N LEU A 255 -1.24 -0.10 -22.30
CA LEU A 255 0.07 0.53 -22.08
C LEU A 255 1.21 -0.30 -22.66
N MET A 256 1.15 -1.64 -22.50
CA MET A 256 2.11 -2.53 -23.16
C MET A 256 2.04 -2.42 -24.69
N GLN A 257 0.83 -2.40 -25.26
CA GLN A 257 0.63 -2.24 -26.71
C GLN A 257 1.19 -0.90 -27.23
N ARG A 258 1.00 0.19 -26.46
CA ARG A 258 1.48 1.53 -26.82
C ARG A 258 3.01 1.64 -26.76
N HIS A 259 3.63 1.12 -25.71
CA HIS A 259 5.05 1.35 -25.45
C HIS A 259 5.96 0.34 -26.14
N ASP A 260 5.51 -0.90 -26.31
CA ASP A 260 6.39 -1.96 -26.78
C ASP A 260 5.66 -3.15 -27.45
N PRO A 261 5.03 -2.94 -28.62
CA PRO A 261 4.36 -4.01 -29.34
C PRO A 261 5.40 -4.96 -29.95
N GLY A 262 5.68 -6.08 -29.27
CA GLY A 262 6.41 -7.22 -29.85
C GLY A 262 7.79 -7.51 -29.27
N THR A 263 8.26 -6.79 -28.26
CA THR A 263 9.51 -7.15 -27.54
C THR A 263 9.31 -8.40 -26.69
N HIS A 264 10.39 -9.17 -26.55
CA HIS A 264 10.45 -10.32 -25.66
C HIS A 264 10.25 -9.89 -24.19
N ARG A 265 9.22 -10.47 -23.57
CA ARG A 265 8.85 -10.23 -22.17
C ARG A 265 9.57 -11.20 -21.26
N GLU A 266 9.94 -10.73 -20.08
CA GLU A 266 10.59 -11.53 -19.05
C GLU A 266 9.67 -11.75 -17.85
N LEU A 267 9.60 -13.00 -17.41
CA LEU A 267 8.93 -13.36 -16.18
C LEU A 267 10.01 -13.80 -15.19
N ARG A 268 10.73 -12.81 -14.63
CA ARG A 268 11.91 -13.04 -13.78
C ARG A 268 11.66 -14.07 -12.67
N VAL A 269 10.47 -14.06 -12.04
CA VAL A 269 10.12 -15.06 -11.01
C VAL A 269 10.27 -16.50 -11.51
N ASP A 270 9.97 -16.77 -12.77
CA ASP A 270 10.13 -18.10 -13.38
C ASP A 270 11.53 -18.28 -13.98
N ASP A 271 12.00 -17.28 -14.73
CA ASP A 271 13.22 -17.40 -15.51
C ASP A 271 14.49 -17.40 -14.63
N GLU A 272 14.53 -16.54 -13.61
CA GLU A 272 15.68 -16.36 -12.72
C GLU A 272 15.52 -17.11 -11.39
N PHE A 273 14.30 -17.10 -10.82
CA PHE A 273 14.02 -17.64 -9.48
C PHE A 273 13.31 -19.00 -9.53
N ARG A 274 13.05 -19.57 -10.71
CA ARG A 274 12.44 -20.90 -10.88
C ARG A 274 11.10 -21.09 -10.15
N GLY A 275 10.33 -20.00 -10.04
CA GLY A 275 9.06 -19.97 -9.33
C GLY A 275 9.18 -19.73 -7.81
N ASP A 276 10.38 -19.49 -7.27
CA ASP A 276 10.56 -19.12 -5.86
C ASP A 276 10.12 -17.68 -5.63
N ALA A 277 8.84 -17.53 -5.28
CA ALA A 277 8.21 -16.24 -5.02
C ALA A 277 8.81 -15.52 -3.80
N LEU A 278 9.22 -16.26 -2.77
CA LEU A 278 9.79 -15.70 -1.55
C LEU A 278 11.15 -15.05 -1.86
N GLU A 279 12.02 -15.79 -2.55
CA GLU A 279 13.33 -15.28 -2.95
C GLU A 279 13.20 -14.14 -3.97
N PHE A 280 12.27 -14.22 -4.91
CA PHE A 280 11.98 -13.14 -5.85
C PHE A 280 11.56 -11.85 -5.13
N LEU A 281 10.62 -11.93 -4.17
CA LEU A 281 10.20 -10.75 -3.40
C LEU A 281 11.36 -10.17 -2.60
N ARG A 282 12.13 -11.02 -1.92
CA ARG A 282 13.30 -10.61 -1.13
C ARG A 282 14.34 -9.89 -2.00
N GLN A 283 14.71 -10.49 -3.12
CA GLN A 283 15.81 -10.01 -3.94
C GLN A 283 15.37 -8.83 -4.83
N VAL A 284 14.28 -9.00 -5.60
CA VAL A 284 13.87 -8.04 -6.63
C VAL A 284 13.02 -6.92 -6.03
N VAL A 285 11.98 -7.25 -5.27
CA VAL A 285 11.02 -6.26 -4.78
C VAL A 285 11.58 -5.45 -3.63
N LEU A 286 12.39 -6.07 -2.76
CA LEU A 286 12.98 -5.39 -1.62
C LEU A 286 14.41 -4.90 -1.91
N ILE A 287 15.38 -5.80 -2.08
CA ILE A 287 16.80 -5.42 -2.13
C ILE A 287 17.11 -4.55 -3.35
N GLU A 288 16.81 -5.02 -4.58
CA GLU A 288 17.12 -4.28 -5.81
C GLU A 288 16.39 -2.92 -5.89
N CYS A 289 15.15 -2.86 -5.41
CA CYS A 289 14.39 -1.61 -5.33
C CYS A 289 15.07 -0.57 -4.44
N PHE A 290 15.51 -0.95 -3.23
CA PHE A 290 16.22 -0.02 -2.33
C PHE A 290 17.61 0.34 -2.84
N ASP A 291 18.35 -0.61 -3.41
CA ASP A 291 19.66 -0.36 -4.04
C ASP A 291 19.55 0.62 -5.22
N ALA A 292 18.45 0.56 -5.98
CA ALA A 292 18.18 1.54 -7.03
C ALA A 292 17.99 2.96 -6.45
N GLN A 293 17.40 3.10 -5.26
CA GLN A 293 17.22 4.40 -4.60
C GLN A 293 18.51 4.96 -3.99
N VAL A 294 19.54 4.13 -3.81
CA VAL A 294 20.89 4.63 -3.52
C VAL A 294 21.43 5.42 -4.71
N LYS A 295 21.22 4.93 -5.93
CA LYS A 295 21.68 5.59 -7.17
C LYS A 295 20.98 6.92 -7.43
N THR A 296 19.77 7.12 -6.89
CA THR A 296 19.02 8.39 -7.00
C THR A 296 19.43 9.41 -5.94
N GLY A 297 20.27 9.03 -4.97
CA GLY A 297 20.69 9.87 -3.85
C GLY A 297 19.63 10.04 -2.76
N TYR A 298 18.49 9.32 -2.84
CA TYR A 298 17.46 9.34 -1.79
C TYR A 298 17.90 8.54 -0.58
N LEU A 299 18.52 7.39 -0.82
CA LEU A 299 19.02 6.51 0.23
C LEU A 299 20.55 6.41 0.20
N GLN A 300 21.11 5.97 1.30
CA GLN A 300 22.52 5.59 1.44
C GLN A 300 22.60 4.27 2.21
N PRO A 301 23.58 3.41 1.89
CA PRO A 301 23.81 2.20 2.66
C PRO A 301 24.22 2.54 4.10
N CYS A 302 23.83 1.66 5.03
CA CYS A 302 24.24 1.68 6.42
C CYS A 302 24.52 0.23 6.88
N GLY A 303 25.07 0.03 8.07
CA GLY A 303 25.53 -1.30 8.51
C GLY A 303 24.46 -2.41 8.50
N VAL A 304 23.17 -2.06 8.60
CA VAL A 304 22.04 -3.00 8.65
C VAL A 304 21.11 -2.93 7.43
N GLY A 305 21.41 -2.07 6.45
CA GLY A 305 20.57 -1.89 5.27
C GLY A 305 20.71 -0.49 4.67
N TRP A 306 19.62 0.26 4.59
CA TRP A 306 19.59 1.60 4.01
C TRP A 306 18.99 2.62 4.97
N ARG A 307 19.40 3.88 4.82
CA ARG A 307 18.78 5.02 5.49
C ARG A 307 18.62 6.18 4.51
N PRO A 308 17.69 7.11 4.73
CA PRO A 308 17.64 8.33 3.95
C PRO A 308 18.96 9.10 3.98
N THR A 309 19.30 9.75 2.87
CA THR A 309 20.26 10.86 2.89
C THR A 309 19.59 12.09 3.51
N VAL A 310 20.34 13.16 3.81
CA VAL A 310 19.73 14.42 4.25
C VAL A 310 18.76 14.95 3.19
N TYR A 311 19.16 14.90 1.92
CA TYR A 311 18.32 15.25 0.79
C TYR A 311 17.06 14.37 0.70
N GLY A 312 17.23 13.05 0.78
CA GLY A 312 16.13 12.09 0.75
C GLY A 312 15.13 12.34 1.88
N ALA A 313 15.62 12.53 3.11
CA ALA A 313 14.76 12.82 4.27
C ALA A 313 13.93 14.09 4.07
N ILE A 314 14.54 15.18 3.59
CA ILE A 314 13.80 16.43 3.30
C ILE A 314 12.73 16.20 2.23
N VAL A 315 13.10 15.63 1.09
CA VAL A 315 12.16 15.49 -0.03
C VAL A 315 11.05 14.48 0.25
N MET A 316 11.37 13.32 0.84
CA MET A 316 10.37 12.32 1.23
C MET A 316 9.38 12.92 2.23
N THR A 317 9.88 13.62 3.25
CA THR A 317 9.03 14.21 4.28
C THR A 317 8.14 15.31 3.72
N TRP A 318 8.70 16.23 2.93
CA TRP A 318 7.90 17.31 2.35
C TRP A 318 6.84 16.79 1.39
N LYS A 319 7.06 15.68 0.68
CA LYS A 319 6.00 15.04 -0.15
C LYS A 319 4.82 14.54 0.69
N GLU A 320 5.05 14.15 1.94
CA GLU A 320 4.03 13.63 2.85
C GLU A 320 3.37 14.71 3.73
N LEU A 321 3.97 15.90 3.83
CA LEU A 321 3.39 17.01 4.60
C LEU A 321 2.39 17.83 3.78
N TRP A 322 1.46 18.46 4.49
CA TRP A 322 0.61 19.49 3.92
C TRP A 322 1.46 20.76 3.67
N PRO A 323 1.23 21.53 2.58
CA PRO A 323 0.22 21.36 1.54
C PRO A 323 0.65 20.46 0.37
N MET A 324 1.92 20.05 0.33
CA MET A 324 2.51 19.36 -0.81
C MET A 324 1.82 18.02 -1.10
N LYS A 325 1.51 17.23 -0.07
CA LYS A 325 0.76 15.97 -0.22
C LYS A 325 -0.55 16.17 -0.98
N ALA A 326 -1.36 17.15 -0.58
CA ALA A 326 -2.64 17.43 -1.23
C ALA A 326 -2.46 17.84 -2.71
N ILE A 327 -1.45 18.67 -3.00
CA ILE A 327 -1.12 19.09 -4.37
C ILE A 327 -0.68 17.88 -5.22
N LEU A 328 0.21 17.04 -4.69
CA LEU A 328 0.75 15.88 -5.38
C LEU A 328 -0.33 14.82 -5.61
N THR A 329 -1.18 14.54 -4.62
CA THR A 329 -2.34 13.64 -4.76
C THR A 329 -3.31 14.17 -5.82
N ALA A 330 -3.65 15.46 -5.79
CA ALA A 330 -4.52 16.05 -6.81
C ALA A 330 -3.92 15.93 -8.23
N ARG A 331 -2.60 16.14 -8.37
CA ARG A 331 -1.88 15.95 -9.64
C ARG A 331 -1.88 14.48 -10.08
N LEU A 332 -1.67 13.54 -9.16
CA LEU A 332 -1.73 12.10 -9.40
C LEU A 332 -3.09 11.69 -9.96
N HIS A 333 -4.18 12.10 -9.31
CA HIS A 333 -5.55 11.82 -9.79
C HIS A 333 -5.84 12.44 -11.17
N ARG A 334 -5.38 13.68 -11.40
CA ARG A 334 -5.53 14.33 -12.71
C ARG A 334 -4.75 13.59 -13.80
N ARG A 335 -3.50 13.20 -13.53
CA ARG A 335 -2.66 12.45 -14.47
C ARG A 335 -3.26 11.09 -14.78
N GLY A 336 -3.73 10.36 -13.76
CA GLY A 336 -4.40 9.06 -13.95
C GLY A 336 -5.64 9.16 -14.83
N ARG A 337 -6.53 10.14 -14.57
CA ARG A 337 -7.74 10.34 -15.40
C ARG A 337 -7.42 10.72 -16.85
N ARG A 338 -6.40 11.57 -17.05
CA ARG A 338 -5.93 11.92 -18.40
C ARG A 338 -5.39 10.69 -19.12
N LEU A 339 -4.54 9.91 -18.46
CA LEU A 339 -3.98 8.69 -19.04
C LEU A 339 -5.07 7.69 -19.45
N ALA A 340 -6.06 7.45 -18.58
CA ALA A 340 -7.20 6.60 -18.90
C ALA A 340 -7.97 7.10 -20.12
N ALA A 341 -8.31 8.40 -20.15
CA ALA A 341 -8.99 9.01 -21.29
C ALA A 341 -8.17 8.94 -22.59
N ASP A 342 -6.85 9.14 -22.51
CA ASP A 342 -5.95 9.03 -23.67
C ASP A 342 -5.91 7.58 -24.19
N LEU A 343 -5.92 6.59 -23.31
CA LEU A 343 -5.97 5.17 -23.69
C LEU A 343 -7.36 4.80 -24.26
N ASP A 344 -8.44 5.35 -23.72
CA ASP A 344 -9.80 5.13 -24.24
C ASP A 344 -10.01 5.78 -25.61
N ASN A 345 -9.37 6.93 -25.87
CA ASN A 345 -9.39 7.58 -27.17
C ASN A 345 -8.60 6.79 -28.23
N GLU A 346 -7.49 6.16 -27.84
CA GLU A 346 -6.64 5.39 -28.76
C GLU A 346 -7.18 3.98 -29.04
N PHE A 347 -7.68 3.29 -28.01
CA PHE A 347 -8.06 1.87 -28.09
C PHE A 347 -9.59 1.64 -27.94
N GLY A 348 -10.38 2.70 -27.84
CA GLY A 348 -11.82 2.64 -27.51
C GLY A 348 -12.08 2.52 -26.00
N PRO A 349 -13.31 2.77 -25.51
CA PRO A 349 -13.63 2.61 -24.09
C PRO A 349 -13.53 1.14 -23.66
N LEU A 350 -13.21 0.91 -22.38
CA LEU A 350 -13.25 -0.45 -21.82
C LEU A 350 -14.68 -1.03 -21.83
N PRO A 351 -14.82 -2.37 -22.01
CA PRO A 351 -16.10 -3.05 -21.82
C PRO A 351 -16.58 -2.91 -20.37
N LYS A 352 -17.90 -2.84 -20.17
CA LYS A 352 -18.50 -2.85 -18.83
C LYS A 352 -18.80 -4.30 -18.46
N TRP A 353 -18.21 -4.77 -17.37
CA TRP A 353 -18.36 -6.12 -16.84
C TRP A 353 -19.48 -6.23 -15.82
#